data_AF-A0A9P5MAN1-F1
#
_entry.id   AF-A0A9P5MAN1-F1
#
_cell.length_a   1.000
_cell.length_b   1.000
_cell.length_c   1.000
_cell.angle_alpha   90.00
_cell.angle_beta   90.00
_cell.angle_gamma   90.00
#
_symmetry.space_group_name_H-M   'P 1'
#
loop_
_entity.id
_entity.type
_entity.pdbx_description
1 polymer ?
#
loop_
_entity_poly.entity_id
_entity_poly.type
_entity_poly.pdbx_seq_one_letter_code
_entity_poly.pdbx_strand_id
1 'polypeptide(L)'
;MPKRFEKVLLSSINSLAFFSEEYTKARRAEAIPQLTCVGKLCGLYQPEAVQCINIGGDGADVNWKCEADLPNTLRFGKVTVSCEGWSGPGDDIVLKGSCGLEYTLNQIPQS
;
A
#
# COMPACT_ATOMS: atom_id res chain seq x y z
N MET A 1 -11.27 7.83 25.64
CA MET A 1 -11.37 6.42 25.19
C MET A 1 -10.02 6.03 24.61
N PRO A 2 -9.31 5.01 25.12
CA PRO A 2 -8.07 4.55 24.47
C PRO A 2 -8.42 3.99 23.08
N LYS A 3 -7.67 4.40 22.04
CA LYS A 3 -7.78 3.79 20.71
C LYS A 3 -7.47 2.29 20.85
N ARG A 4 -8.45 1.44 20.55
CA ARG A 4 -8.26 -0.01 20.58
C ARG A 4 -7.58 -0.44 19.28
N PHE A 5 -6.39 -1.00 19.38
CA PHE A 5 -5.64 -1.52 18.24
C PHE A 5 -6.05 -2.97 17.95
N GLU A 6 -6.20 -3.30 16.67
CA GLU A 6 -6.55 -4.64 16.19
C GLU A 6 -5.39 -5.23 15.40
N LYS A 7 -5.15 -6.53 15.56
CA LYS A 7 -4.12 -7.27 14.82
C LYS A 7 -4.77 -8.18 13.79
N VAL A 8 -4.08 -8.41 12.68
CA VAL A 8 -4.56 -9.28 11.58
C VAL A 8 -3.37 -9.99 10.94
N LEU A 9 -3.57 -11.21 10.43
CA LEU A 9 -2.57 -11.90 9.64
C LEU A 9 -2.50 -11.26 8.25
N LEU A 10 -1.33 -10.84 7.80
CA LEU A 10 -1.15 -10.12 6.54
C LEU A 10 -1.64 -10.94 5.34
N SER A 11 -1.28 -12.23 5.29
CA SER A 11 -1.72 -13.16 4.25
C SER A 11 -3.22 -13.45 4.25
N SER A 12 -3.95 -13.16 5.34
CA SER A 12 -5.41 -13.29 5.39
C SER A 12 -6.16 -12.03 4.92
N ILE A 13 -5.45 -10.96 4.57
CA ILE A 13 -6.08 -9.75 4.04
C ILE A 13 -6.36 -9.96 2.56
N ASN A 14 -7.65 -9.93 2.18
CA ASN A 14 -8.07 -10.15 0.80
C ASN A 14 -7.76 -8.95 -0.11
N SER A 15 -7.90 -7.74 0.44
CA SER A 15 -7.81 -6.50 -0.33
C SER A 15 -7.45 -5.32 0.56
N LEU A 16 -6.74 -4.34 -0.01
CA LEU A 16 -6.36 -3.08 0.63
C LEU A 16 -6.75 -1.91 -0.28
N ALA A 17 -7.45 -0.94 0.28
CA ALA A 17 -7.73 0.33 -0.39
C ALA A 17 -6.86 1.42 0.26
N PHE A 18 -6.21 2.21 -0.58
CA PHE A 18 -5.35 3.31 -0.17
C PHE A 18 -5.85 4.59 -0.80
N PHE A 19 -5.86 5.67 -0.04
CA PHE A 19 -6.37 6.97 -0.47
C PHE A 19 -5.30 8.05 -0.36
N SER A 20 -5.27 8.98 -1.33
CA SER A 20 -4.41 10.16 -1.27
C SER A 20 -4.79 11.02 -0.06
N GLU A 21 -3.81 11.72 0.51
CA GLU A 21 -3.99 12.58 1.71
C GLU A 21 -4.43 11.85 2.99
N GLU A 22 -4.67 10.53 2.95
CA GLU A 22 -4.89 9.72 4.14
C GLU A 22 -3.58 9.17 4.72
N TYR A 23 -3.58 8.96 6.04
CA TYR A 23 -2.46 8.41 6.78
C TYR A 23 -2.78 7.03 7.35
N THR A 24 -1.74 6.22 7.53
CA THR A 24 -1.84 4.91 8.15
C THR A 24 -2.16 5.03 9.63
N LYS A 25 -2.80 4.00 10.21
CA LYS A 25 -2.79 3.82 11.66
C LYS A 25 -1.37 3.43 12.08
N ALA A 26 -0.91 4.01 13.17
CA ALA A 26 0.36 3.65 13.76
C ALA A 26 0.22 3.44 15.27
N ARG A 27 0.99 2.49 15.80
CA ARG A 27 1.05 2.20 17.23
C ARG A 27 2.46 2.37 17.78
N ARG A 28 3.46 1.84 17.08
CA ARG A 28 4.86 1.86 17.50
C ARG A 28 5.73 2.80 16.68
N ALA A 29 5.37 2.98 15.41
CA ALA A 29 5.98 3.95 14.50
C ALA A 29 5.12 5.22 14.40
N GLU A 30 5.59 6.19 13.63
CA GLU A 30 4.78 7.33 13.21
C GLU A 30 3.85 6.93 12.06
N ALA A 31 2.71 7.62 11.97
CA ALA A 31 1.80 7.45 10.85
C ALA A 31 2.44 8.00 9.56
N ILE A 32 2.34 7.24 8.48
CA ILE A 32 2.86 7.60 7.16
C ILE A 32 1.70 7.79 6.17
N PRO A 33 1.90 8.48 5.03
CA PRO A 33 0.88 8.53 3.98
C PRO A 33 0.51 7.11 3.50
N GLN A 34 -0.77 6.88 3.23
CA GLN A 34 -1.23 5.60 2.66
C GLN A 34 -0.71 5.40 1.23
N LEU A 35 -0.54 6.49 0.47
CA LEU A 35 0.01 6.49 -0.88
C LEU A 35 1.29 7.30 -0.92
N THR A 36 2.39 6.68 -1.36
CA THR A 36 3.68 7.35 -1.59
C THR A 36 4.15 7.10 -3.02
N CYS A 37 4.10 8.14 -3.85
CA CYS A 37 4.61 8.07 -5.21
C CYS A 37 6.11 8.39 -5.24
N VAL A 38 6.90 7.52 -5.87
CA VAL A 38 8.35 7.69 -6.04
C VAL A 38 8.70 7.79 -7.53
N GLY A 39 9.47 8.81 -7.88
CA GLY A 39 10.02 8.99 -9.24
C GLY A 39 9.50 10.22 -9.97
N LYS A 40 10.03 10.44 -11.18
CA LYS A 40 9.85 11.71 -11.92
C LYS A 40 8.39 11.95 -12.33
N LEU A 41 7.64 10.90 -12.64
CA LEU A 41 6.27 11.04 -13.15
C LEU A 41 5.23 11.34 -12.04
N CYS A 42 5.63 11.31 -10.76
CA CYS A 42 4.75 11.68 -9.65
C CYS A 42 4.34 13.16 -9.65
N GLY A 43 5.12 14.03 -10.31
CA GLY A 43 4.73 15.43 -10.52
C GLY A 43 3.70 15.62 -11.65
N LEU A 44 3.46 14.59 -12.47
CA LEU A 44 2.49 14.66 -13.58
C LEU A 44 1.11 14.15 -13.16
N TYR A 45 1.07 13.05 -12.41
CA TYR A 45 -0.18 12.44 -11.98
C TYR A 45 0.03 11.61 -10.72
N GLN A 46 -0.94 11.65 -9.82
CA GLN A 46 -1.07 10.74 -8.68
C GLN A 46 -2.55 10.37 -8.53
N PRO A 47 -2.90 9.07 -8.51
CA PRO A 47 -4.28 8.64 -8.31
C PRO A 47 -4.79 9.00 -6.91
N GLU A 48 -6.08 9.34 -6.81
CA GLU A 48 -6.76 9.60 -5.54
C GLU A 48 -6.97 8.31 -4.72
N ALA A 49 -7.15 7.18 -5.40
CA ALA A 49 -7.37 5.88 -4.78
C ALA A 49 -6.62 4.78 -5.52
N VAL A 50 -6.06 3.82 -4.77
CA VAL A 50 -5.46 2.59 -5.31
C VAL A 50 -6.05 1.39 -4.57
N GLN A 51 -6.54 0.41 -5.32
CA GLN A 51 -7.03 -0.86 -4.80
C GLN A 51 -6.00 -1.95 -5.07
N CYS A 52 -5.51 -2.60 -4.02
CA CYS A 52 -4.69 -3.78 -4.13
C CYS A 52 -5.47 -5.03 -3.71
N ILE A 53 -5.30 -6.12 -4.44
CA ILE A 53 -5.86 -7.43 -4.14
C ILE A 53 -4.71 -8.40 -3.85
N ASN A 54 -4.92 -9.26 -2.84
CA ASN A 54 -4.00 -10.33 -2.53
C ASN A 54 -4.19 -11.45 -3.55
N ILE A 55 -3.14 -11.77 -4.31
CA ILE A 55 -3.14 -12.81 -5.34
C ILE A 55 -2.39 -14.07 -4.92
N GLY A 56 -2.04 -14.20 -3.64
CA GLY A 56 -1.33 -15.34 -3.06
C GLY A 56 -0.07 -14.92 -2.30
N GLY A 57 0.63 -15.90 -1.72
CA GLY A 57 1.79 -15.70 -0.85
C GLY A 57 1.54 -16.24 0.56
N ASP A 58 2.57 -16.22 1.40
CA ASP A 58 2.54 -16.75 2.76
C ASP A 58 3.32 -15.86 3.75
N GLY A 59 2.99 -15.98 5.04
CA GLY A 59 3.61 -15.16 6.09
C GLY A 59 3.56 -13.66 5.79
N ALA A 60 4.75 -13.05 5.71
CA ALA A 60 4.95 -11.64 5.38
C ALA A 60 5.13 -11.39 3.87
N ASP A 61 5.33 -12.43 3.06
CA ASP A 61 5.61 -12.37 1.63
C ASP A 61 4.32 -12.51 0.82
N VAL A 62 3.48 -11.48 0.87
CA VAL A 62 2.20 -11.44 0.15
C VAL A 62 2.36 -10.76 -1.21
N ASN A 63 1.84 -11.40 -2.25
CA ASN A 63 1.79 -10.84 -3.60
C ASN A 63 0.54 -9.97 -3.77
N TRP A 64 0.78 -8.68 -4.00
CA TRP A 64 -0.27 -7.70 -4.22
C TRP A 64 -0.37 -7.30 -5.69
N LYS A 65 -1.57 -7.41 -6.26
CA LYS A 65 -1.90 -6.80 -7.55
C LYS A 65 -2.66 -5.49 -7.30
N CYS A 66 -2.11 -4.37 -7.74
CA CYS A 66 -2.69 -3.04 -7.51
C CYS A 66 -3.22 -2.41 -8.79
N GLU A 67 -4.38 -1.76 -8.69
CA GLU A 67 -5.11 -1.12 -9.78
C GLU A 67 -5.63 0.25 -9.32
N ALA A 68 -5.69 1.20 -10.25
CA ALA A 68 -6.16 2.56 -10.04
C ALA A 68 -6.59 3.17 -11.37
N ASP A 69 -7.37 4.25 -11.30
CA ASP A 69 -7.68 5.07 -12.47
C ASP A 69 -6.43 5.88 -12.86
N LEU A 70 -5.78 5.45 -13.93
CA LEU A 70 -4.59 6.10 -14.49
C LEU A 70 -4.87 6.56 -15.93
N PRO A 71 -4.29 7.69 -16.37
CA PRO A 71 -4.26 8.03 -17.79
C PRO A 71 -3.71 6.86 -18.62
N ASN A 72 -4.25 6.65 -19.82
CA ASN A 72 -3.83 5.56 -20.72
C ASN A 72 -2.36 5.64 -21.18
N THR A 73 -1.67 6.73 -20.89
CA THR A 73 -0.23 6.93 -21.12
C THR A 73 0.64 6.48 -19.95
N LEU A 74 0.05 6.09 -18.82
CA LEU A 74 0.73 5.74 -17.58
C LEU A 74 0.34 4.34 -17.11
N ARG A 75 1.29 3.68 -16.43
CA ARG A 75 1.07 2.44 -15.69
C ARG A 75 1.88 2.46 -14.39
N PHE A 76 1.47 1.62 -13.45
CA PHE A 76 2.33 1.31 -12.30
C PHE A 76 3.65 0.67 -12.76
N GLY A 77 4.74 1.07 -12.11
CA GLY A 77 6.03 0.43 -12.15
C GLY A 77 6.19 -0.53 -10.98
N LYS A 78 7.15 -0.24 -10.11
CA LYS A 78 7.31 -1.01 -8.88
C LYS A 78 6.19 -0.63 -7.91
N VAL A 79 5.61 -1.62 -7.26
CA VAL A 79 4.64 -1.45 -6.17
C VAL A 79 5.15 -2.20 -4.94
N THR A 80 5.08 -1.58 -3.77
CA THR A 80 5.48 -2.16 -2.50
C THR A 80 4.43 -1.84 -1.45
N VAL A 81 3.75 -2.86 -0.94
CA VAL A 81 2.87 -2.72 0.22
C VAL A 81 3.70 -2.96 1.48
N SER A 82 3.57 -2.08 2.47
CA SER A 82 4.24 -2.21 3.76
C SER A 82 3.27 -1.91 4.88
N CYS A 83 3.24 -2.75 5.92
CA CYS A 83 2.36 -2.61 7.08
C CYS A 83 3.20 -2.62 8.37
N GLU A 84 2.77 -1.87 9.39
CA GLU A 84 3.37 -1.99 10.72
C GLU A 84 3.12 -3.41 11.29
N GLY A 85 4.19 -4.19 11.45
CA GLY A 85 4.13 -5.48 12.15
C GLY A 85 3.62 -5.29 13.59
N TRP A 86 3.06 -6.34 14.19
CA TRP A 86 2.49 -6.22 15.53
C TRP A 86 3.58 -6.19 16.60
N SER A 87 4.55 -7.11 16.53
CA SER A 87 5.62 -7.31 17.50
C SER A 87 6.98 -6.79 16.99
N GLY A 88 7.20 -6.74 15.68
CA GLY A 88 8.46 -6.26 15.07
C GLY A 88 8.38 -6.03 13.56
N PRO A 89 9.42 -5.48 12.93
CA PRO A 89 9.59 -5.53 11.48
C PRO A 89 9.68 -6.98 10.99
N GLY A 90 9.01 -7.31 9.88
CA GLY A 90 9.00 -8.66 9.30
C GLY A 90 7.95 -9.62 9.85
N ASP A 91 7.10 -9.18 10.77
CA ASP A 91 5.99 -10.00 11.28
C ASP A 91 4.92 -10.25 10.21
N ASP A 92 4.39 -11.46 10.20
CA ASP A 92 3.20 -11.86 9.44
C ASP A 92 1.90 -11.30 10.05
N ILE A 93 1.88 -11.04 11.36
CA ILE A 93 0.77 -10.38 12.05
C ILE A 93 1.05 -8.87 12.08
N VAL A 94 0.13 -8.09 11.50
CA VAL A 94 0.26 -6.64 11.34
C VAL A 94 -0.85 -5.87 12.06
N LEU A 95 -0.64 -4.58 12.29
CA LEU A 95 -1.66 -3.67 12.81
C LEU A 95 -2.74 -3.41 11.73
N LYS A 96 -4.01 -3.65 12.05
CA LYS A 96 -5.10 -3.40 11.10
C LYS A 96 -5.17 -1.91 10.74
N GLY A 97 -5.09 -1.62 9.45
CA GLY A 97 -5.13 -0.25 8.91
C GLY A 97 -3.78 0.48 8.96
N SER A 98 -2.68 -0.23 9.20
CA SER A 98 -1.33 0.36 9.17
C SER A 98 -0.60 0.17 7.84
N CYS A 99 -1.26 -0.41 6.83
CA CYS A 99 -0.64 -0.64 5.53
C CYS A 99 -0.59 0.65 4.73
N GLY A 100 0.54 0.89 4.06
CA GLY A 100 0.71 1.90 3.03
C GLY A 100 1.28 1.28 1.75
N LEU A 101 1.14 2.00 0.64
CA LEU A 101 1.62 1.63 -0.67
C LEU A 101 2.65 2.66 -1.16
N GLU A 102 3.87 2.18 -1.41
CA GLU A 102 4.86 2.90 -2.21
C GLU A 102 4.77 2.42 -3.66
N TYR A 103 4.70 3.35 -4.61
CA TYR A 103 4.63 2.99 -6.03
C TYR A 103 5.44 3.94 -6.92
N THR A 104 5.85 3.45 -8.08
CA THR A 104 6.38 4.27 -9.17
C THR A 104 5.40 4.30 -10.35
N LEU A 105 5.47 5.35 -11.17
CA LEU A 105 4.74 5.43 -12.42
C LEU A 105 5.71 5.36 -13.60
N ASN A 106 5.29 4.68 -14.66
CA ASN A 106 6.02 4.54 -15.92
C ASN A 106 5.14 4.97 -17.10
N GLN A 107 5.75 5.54 -18.13
CA GLN A 107 5.06 5.78 -19.40
C GLN A 107 4.83 4.47 -20.16
N ILE A 108 3.66 4.36 -20.77
CA ILE A 108 3.36 3.34 -21.76
C ILE A 108 3.83 3.88 -23.12
N PRO A 109 4.75 3.19 -23.83
CA PRO A 109 5.15 3.61 -25.17
C PRO A 109 3.92 3.61 -26.09
N GLN A 110 3.67 4.74 -26.76
CA GLN A 110 2.72 4.77 -27.87
C GLN A 110 3.42 4.16 -29.09
N SER A 111 2.88 3.06 -29.59
CA SER A 111 3.30 2.38 -30.82
C SER A 111 3.05 3.23 -32.05
#